data_AF-A0A0N0UXA1-F1
#
_entry.id   AF-A0A0N0UXA1-F1
#
_cell.length_a   1.000
_cell.length_b   1.000
_cell.length_c   1.000
_cell.angle_alpha   90.00
_cell.angle_beta   90.00
_cell.angle_gamma   90.00
#
_symmetry.space_group_name_H-M   'P 1'
#
loop_
_entity.id
_entity.type
_entity.pdbx_description
1 polymer ?
#
loop_
_entity_poly.entity_id
_entity_poly.type
_entity_poly.pdbx_seq_one_letter_code
_entity_poly.pdbx_strand_id
1 'polypeptide(L)'
;MAQKGKIFVVGFGPGDFKHITTRAVEALQQSDMIIGYKTYVELIQDLVNAKSIVSTGMTEEVSRAQEAVRQAEAGSIVSVISSGDAGVYGMAGLVYEVLIELGWTEATGIEVEIVPGISAINSCASLLGAPIMHDACTISLSDHLTPWNLIAKRVEAAAMADFVIALYNPKSGRRTRQIAEAQRILLEYRSPDTPVGLVKSAYRERQEVTMTTLAEMLEHDIGMLTTVIIGNSSTFFYDNKMITPRGYQRKYTLGEEKQPLRPHQRLREENEPWAMNQETGEARGDFAADPNAGRNHKPSVAATPKPKKTALEMATAALAMVKGTSAIQVTPKLVQQKIEAIFELAVSPGVANKFFTPQQMTTLAEVVGEHGTMEYTPEHQIHLKIPTTEPDHITEKLQAVGFLLAPIGDVATLKACDFCYGEKADSIPYAEEIQEKLGGMSLPKTLNIGFNGCGMACYRAVFDDIGIVYRKSKFDVFIGAKPVGRTAHAAQPVVEGLEPDQLVPLLTDIIEEYKANAHPNERLFKYFKRVKKILHFTYQDMSSKIKVEPAPCGD
;
A
#
# COMPACT_ATOMS: atom_id res chain seq x y z
N MET A 1 11.15 -10.37 50.21
CA MET A 1 11.20 -9.15 49.35
C MET A 1 9.99 -8.32 49.72
N ALA A 2 10.12 -7.00 49.88
CA ALA A 2 8.95 -6.14 50.04
C ALA A 2 8.03 -6.35 48.83
N GLN A 3 6.73 -6.49 49.06
CA GLN A 3 5.76 -6.69 47.99
C GLN A 3 5.75 -5.45 47.11
N LYS A 4 6.18 -5.59 45.85
CA LYS A 4 6.12 -4.49 44.88
C LYS A 4 4.66 -4.12 44.62
N GLY A 5 4.41 -2.83 44.42
CA GLY A 5 3.09 -2.31 44.10
C GLY A 5 2.70 -2.59 42.64
N LYS A 6 1.64 -1.93 42.19
CA LYS A 6 1.06 -2.10 40.85
C LYS A 6 0.61 -0.76 40.28
N ILE A 7 0.78 -0.56 38.98
CA ILE A 7 0.22 0.59 38.26
C ILE A 7 -0.92 0.13 37.37
N PHE A 8 -2.10 0.72 37.57
CA PHE A 8 -3.17 0.71 36.59
C PHE A 8 -3.12 2.00 35.77
N VAL A 9 -3.01 1.91 34.46
CA VAL A 9 -3.23 3.08 33.59
C VAL A 9 -4.64 2.99 33.03
N VAL A 10 -5.54 3.82 33.55
CA VAL A 10 -6.99 3.64 33.40
C VAL A 10 -7.58 4.66 32.43
N GLY A 11 -8.08 4.17 31.30
CA GLY A 11 -9.00 4.93 30.45
C GLY A 11 -10.42 4.86 31.02
N PHE A 12 -10.97 5.96 31.52
CA PHE A 12 -12.33 5.99 32.07
C PHE A 12 -13.40 6.38 31.03
N GLY A 13 -13.06 6.47 29.76
CA GLY A 13 -14.03 6.81 28.72
C GLY A 13 -14.48 8.28 28.75
N PRO A 14 -15.69 8.62 28.26
CA PRO A 14 -16.10 10.00 28.05
C PRO A 14 -16.38 10.78 29.35
N GLY A 15 -16.57 10.11 30.49
CA GLY A 15 -16.81 10.75 31.79
C GLY A 15 -18.23 10.61 32.36
N ASP A 16 -19.14 9.95 31.65
CA ASP A 16 -20.41 9.47 32.22
C ASP A 16 -20.20 8.07 32.81
N PHE A 17 -20.69 7.85 34.02
CA PHE A 17 -20.62 6.57 34.73
C PHE A 17 -21.15 5.38 33.92
N LYS A 18 -22.17 5.57 33.07
CA LYS A 18 -22.73 4.50 32.23
C LYS A 18 -21.79 4.04 31.12
N HIS A 19 -20.78 4.86 30.80
CA HIS A 19 -19.81 4.61 29.73
C HIS A 19 -18.41 4.25 30.27
N ILE A 20 -18.30 4.04 31.60
CA ILE A 20 -17.09 3.51 32.24
C ILE A 20 -17.17 1.99 32.23
N THR A 21 -16.07 1.34 31.84
CA THR A 21 -16.00 -0.13 31.85
C THR A 21 -15.96 -0.66 33.28
N THR A 22 -16.53 -1.84 33.51
CA THR A 22 -16.49 -2.49 34.84
C THR A 22 -15.05 -2.65 35.33
N ARG A 23 -14.13 -3.03 34.44
CA ARG A 23 -12.70 -3.17 34.77
C ARG A 23 -12.06 -1.87 35.22
N ALA A 24 -12.44 -0.73 34.63
CA ALA A 24 -11.95 0.59 35.06
C ALA A 24 -12.42 0.93 36.47
N VAL A 25 -13.70 0.69 36.79
CA VAL A 25 -14.22 0.89 38.16
C VAL A 25 -13.47 0.00 39.16
N GLU A 26 -13.29 -1.28 38.85
CA GLU A 26 -12.56 -2.23 39.70
C GLU A 26 -11.10 -1.79 39.93
N ALA A 27 -10.41 -1.30 38.89
CA ALA A 27 -9.04 -0.79 39.01
C ALA A 27 -8.96 0.42 39.94
N LEU A 28 -9.90 1.37 39.81
CA LEU A 28 -9.96 2.55 40.65
C LEU A 28 -10.26 2.19 42.12
N GLN A 29 -11.10 1.18 42.36
CA GLN A 29 -11.42 0.71 43.71
C GLN A 29 -10.29 -0.10 44.37
N GLN A 30 -9.45 -0.77 43.58
CA GLN A 30 -8.28 -1.51 44.06
C GLN A 30 -7.11 -0.59 44.42
N SER A 31 -7.09 0.64 43.92
CA SER A 31 -5.97 1.56 44.08
C SER A 31 -5.95 2.27 45.43
N ASP A 32 -4.78 2.26 46.06
CA ASP A 32 -4.48 3.08 47.24
C ASP A 32 -4.38 4.56 46.87
N MET A 33 -3.88 4.86 45.67
CA MET A 33 -3.67 6.23 45.17
C MET A 33 -4.17 6.42 43.75
N ILE A 34 -4.76 7.59 43.49
CA ILE A 34 -5.17 8.01 42.15
C ILE A 34 -4.40 9.27 41.75
N ILE A 35 -3.81 9.23 40.55
CA ILE A 35 -3.04 10.32 39.97
C ILE A 35 -3.70 10.72 38.66
N GLY A 36 -4.06 12.00 38.53
CA GLY A 36 -4.76 12.50 37.36
C GLY A 36 -4.80 14.01 37.26
N TYR A 37 -5.27 14.48 36.11
CA TYR A 37 -5.60 15.90 35.96
C TYR A 37 -6.85 16.24 36.80
N LYS A 38 -6.85 17.41 37.44
CA LYS A 38 -7.92 17.83 38.37
C LYS A 38 -9.34 17.62 37.83
N THR A 39 -9.61 18.04 36.58
CA THR A 39 -10.95 17.89 35.98
C THR A 39 -11.35 16.43 35.77
N TYR A 40 -10.40 15.52 35.56
CA TYR A 40 -10.68 14.10 35.39
C TYR A 40 -10.97 13.43 36.72
N VAL A 41 -10.25 13.84 37.77
CA VAL A 41 -10.51 13.41 39.15
C VAL A 41 -11.92 13.80 39.57
N GLU A 42 -12.34 15.04 39.29
CA GLU A 42 -13.70 15.52 39.59
C GLU A 42 -14.79 14.69 38.90
N LEU A 43 -14.54 14.20 37.67
CA LEU A 43 -15.51 13.37 36.94
C LEU A 43 -15.69 11.96 37.52
N ILE A 44 -14.67 11.43 38.21
CA ILE A 44 -14.71 10.08 38.76
C ILE A 44 -14.84 10.05 40.28
N GLN A 45 -14.98 11.22 40.92
CA GLN A 45 -14.93 11.33 42.39
C GLN A 45 -15.91 10.40 43.11
N ASP A 46 -17.08 10.15 42.53
CA ASP A 46 -18.12 9.29 43.12
C ASP A 46 -17.84 7.79 42.96
N LEU A 47 -16.87 7.40 42.13
CA LEU A 47 -16.42 6.02 41.94
C LEU A 47 -15.18 5.66 42.77
N VAL A 48 -14.57 6.66 43.40
CA VAL A 48 -13.26 6.52 44.02
C VAL A 48 -13.41 6.34 45.52
N ASN A 49 -12.85 5.24 46.03
CA ASN A 49 -12.63 5.00 47.46
C ASN A 49 -11.17 5.20 47.87
N ALA A 50 -10.33 5.77 46.99
CA ALA A 50 -8.88 5.83 47.17
C ALA A 50 -8.49 6.68 48.39
N LYS A 51 -7.44 6.23 49.10
CA LYS A 51 -6.93 6.86 50.33
C LYS A 51 -6.23 8.19 50.05
N SER A 52 -5.72 8.39 48.83
CA SER A 52 -5.00 9.59 48.42
C SER A 52 -5.26 9.92 46.95
N ILE A 53 -5.46 11.21 46.66
CA ILE A 53 -5.68 11.75 45.32
C ILE A 53 -4.61 12.81 45.05
N VAL A 54 -3.76 12.57 44.06
CA VAL A 54 -2.75 13.53 43.60
C VAL A 54 -3.23 14.17 42.31
N SER A 55 -3.67 15.42 42.41
CA SER A 55 -4.11 16.22 41.26
C SER A 55 -3.02 17.22 40.86
N THR A 56 -2.48 17.10 39.64
CA THR A 56 -1.52 18.07 39.08
C THR A 56 -2.14 18.93 37.97
N GLY A 57 -1.42 19.98 37.55
CA GLY A 57 -1.82 20.83 36.42
C GLY A 57 -1.67 20.15 35.07
N MET A 58 -2.21 20.78 34.01
CA MET A 58 -2.26 20.19 32.65
C MET A 58 -0.87 19.94 32.03
N THR A 59 0.17 20.70 32.40
CA THR A 59 1.53 20.65 31.82
C THR A 59 2.51 19.72 32.54
N GLU A 60 2.07 18.98 33.55
CA GLU A 60 2.93 18.17 34.43
C GLU A 60 2.74 16.66 34.20
N GLU A 61 2.64 16.24 32.94
CA GLU A 61 2.38 14.83 32.59
C GLU A 61 3.53 13.92 33.03
N VAL A 62 4.77 14.37 32.81
CA VAL A 62 5.98 13.63 33.21
C VAL A 62 6.02 13.46 34.72
N SER A 63 5.69 14.51 35.48
CA SER A 63 5.65 14.46 36.94
C SER A 63 4.61 13.48 37.46
N ARG A 64 3.44 13.35 36.79
CA ARG A 64 2.43 12.33 37.13
C ARG A 64 2.95 10.91 36.93
N ALA A 65 3.58 10.65 35.78
CA ALA A 65 4.13 9.35 35.47
C ALA A 65 5.25 8.97 36.46
N GLN A 66 6.17 9.90 36.73
CA GLN A 66 7.25 9.69 37.70
C GLN A 66 6.72 9.45 39.12
N GLU A 67 5.71 10.19 39.57
CA GLU A 67 5.10 9.97 40.89
C GLU A 67 4.41 8.61 40.96
N ALA A 68 3.70 8.19 39.90
CA ALA A 68 3.07 6.89 39.85
C ALA A 68 4.08 5.74 40.01
N VAL A 69 5.21 5.84 39.29
CA VAL A 69 6.29 4.85 39.40
C VAL A 69 6.89 4.83 40.79
N ARG A 70 7.24 6.00 41.35
CA ARG A 70 7.80 6.10 42.72
C ARG A 70 6.89 5.44 43.76
N GLN A 71 5.59 5.71 43.70
CA GLN A 71 4.63 5.19 44.68
C GLN A 71 4.40 3.69 44.51
N ALA A 72 4.39 3.19 43.28
CA ALA A 72 4.27 1.76 43.01
C ALA A 72 5.53 0.97 43.41
N GLU A 73 6.73 1.54 43.21
CA GLU A 73 7.98 0.96 43.73
C GLU A 73 8.02 0.94 45.26
N ALA A 74 7.40 1.92 45.92
CA ALA A 74 7.21 1.94 47.37
C ALA A 74 6.15 0.93 47.88
N GLY A 75 5.49 0.19 47.00
CA GLY A 75 4.54 -0.87 47.35
C GLY A 75 3.06 -0.51 47.21
N SER A 76 2.72 0.71 46.77
CA SER A 76 1.32 1.15 46.62
C SER A 76 0.67 0.64 45.33
N ILE A 77 -0.64 0.44 45.34
CA ILE A 77 -1.42 0.25 44.11
C ILE A 77 -1.87 1.62 43.61
N VAL A 78 -1.44 2.01 42.40
CA VAL A 78 -1.63 3.35 41.85
C VAL A 78 -2.44 3.31 40.57
N SER A 79 -3.51 4.10 40.47
CA SER A 79 -4.22 4.35 39.21
C SER A 79 -3.81 5.69 38.61
N VAL A 80 -3.25 5.65 37.41
CA VAL A 80 -3.02 6.83 36.56
C VAL A 80 -4.18 6.95 35.58
N ILE A 81 -5.01 7.99 35.73
CA ILE A 81 -6.25 8.12 34.98
C ILE A 81 -6.09 8.95 33.70
N SER A 82 -6.80 8.55 32.64
CA SER A 82 -6.91 9.24 31.36
C SER A 82 -8.37 9.29 30.90
N SER A 83 -8.81 10.44 30.40
CA SER A 83 -10.11 10.56 29.73
C SER A 83 -10.07 9.82 28.41
N GLY A 84 -11.16 9.15 28.05
CA GLY A 84 -11.20 8.29 26.86
C GLY A 84 -10.44 6.99 27.11
N ASP A 85 -9.55 6.65 26.20
CA ASP A 85 -8.65 5.51 26.32
C ASP A 85 -7.24 5.96 26.76
N ALA A 86 -6.59 5.20 27.63
CA ALA A 86 -5.26 5.54 28.13
C ALA A 86 -4.16 5.49 27.07
N GLY A 87 -4.34 4.71 26.00
CA GLY A 87 -3.42 4.59 24.87
C GLY A 87 -3.64 5.62 23.77
N VAL A 88 -4.77 6.33 23.76
CA VAL A 88 -5.09 7.33 22.71
C VAL A 88 -4.83 8.74 23.24
N TYR A 89 -3.63 9.27 22.96
CA TYR A 89 -3.18 10.58 23.45
C TYR A 89 -3.28 10.73 24.98
N GLY A 90 -3.16 9.61 25.71
CA GLY A 90 -3.26 9.52 27.17
C GLY A 90 -1.93 9.17 27.84
N MET A 91 -2.01 8.69 29.08
CA MET A 91 -0.84 8.50 29.95
C MET A 91 -0.07 7.18 29.70
N ALA A 92 -0.61 6.21 28.95
CA ALA A 92 0.00 4.88 28.84
C ALA A 92 1.41 4.92 28.24
N GLY A 93 1.59 5.63 27.12
CA GLY A 93 2.89 5.78 26.47
C GLY A 93 3.92 6.42 27.40
N LEU A 94 3.55 7.51 28.05
CA LEU A 94 4.44 8.23 28.96
C LEU A 94 4.82 7.43 30.20
N VAL A 95 3.90 6.64 30.76
CA VAL A 95 4.21 5.73 31.88
C VAL A 95 5.25 4.70 31.45
N TYR A 96 5.11 4.10 30.27
CA TYR A 96 6.11 3.17 29.74
C TYR A 96 7.46 3.85 29.45
N GLU A 97 7.47 5.05 28.87
CA GLU A 97 8.71 5.80 28.62
C GLU A 97 9.49 6.04 29.92
N VAL A 98 8.82 6.50 30.98
CA VAL A 98 9.45 6.70 32.31
C VAL A 98 9.97 5.38 32.89
N LEU A 99 9.21 4.30 32.76
CA LEU A 99 9.63 2.97 33.23
C LEU A 99 10.88 2.48 32.49
N ILE A 100 10.93 2.65 31.17
CA ILE A 100 12.07 2.26 30.33
C ILE A 100 13.33 3.05 30.73
N GLU A 101 13.21 4.37 30.95
CA GLU A 101 14.33 5.19 31.43
C GLU A 101 14.87 4.73 32.79
N LEU A 102 14.01 4.18 33.65
CA LEU A 102 14.37 3.62 34.96
C LEU A 102 14.85 2.16 34.89
N GLY A 103 15.00 1.59 33.70
CA GLY A 103 15.49 0.21 33.50
C GLY A 103 14.48 -0.88 33.86
N TRP A 104 13.18 -0.55 33.84
CA TRP A 104 12.11 -1.50 34.10
C TRP A 104 12.07 -2.62 33.05
N THR A 105 11.72 -3.83 33.49
CA THR A 105 11.35 -4.95 32.61
C THR A 105 10.10 -5.61 33.16
N GLU A 106 9.28 -6.19 32.28
CA GLU A 106 8.05 -6.88 32.69
C GLU A 106 8.30 -8.05 33.68
N ALA A 107 9.44 -8.74 33.53
CA ALA A 107 9.77 -9.90 34.36
C ALA A 107 10.19 -9.56 35.80
N THR A 108 10.81 -8.39 36.02
CA THR A 108 11.40 -8.04 37.32
C THR A 108 10.88 -6.74 37.90
N GLY A 109 10.18 -5.93 37.12
CA GLY A 109 9.66 -4.62 37.49
C GLY A 109 8.35 -4.67 38.29
N ILE A 110 7.74 -3.50 38.47
CA ILE A 110 6.37 -3.37 38.98
C ILE A 110 5.37 -3.86 37.93
N GLU A 111 4.25 -4.42 38.37
CA GLU A 111 3.18 -4.82 37.45
C GLU A 111 2.50 -3.58 36.88
N VAL A 112 2.30 -3.55 35.55
CA VAL A 112 1.62 -2.46 34.84
C VAL A 112 0.48 -3.05 34.03
N GLU A 113 -0.72 -2.54 34.26
CA GLU A 113 -1.92 -2.97 33.52
C GLU A 113 -2.59 -1.75 32.87
N ILE A 114 -2.75 -1.83 31.55
CA ILE A 114 -3.51 -0.83 30.78
C ILE A 114 -4.98 -1.25 30.79
N VAL A 115 -5.84 -0.41 31.37
CA VAL A 115 -7.28 -0.65 31.42
C VAL A 115 -7.97 0.18 30.34
N PRO A 116 -8.61 -0.45 29.34
CA PRO A 116 -9.15 0.25 28.19
C PRO A 116 -10.40 1.06 28.52
N GLY A 117 -10.57 2.16 27.80
CA GLY A 117 -11.72 3.06 27.91
C GLY A 117 -12.31 3.42 26.54
N ILE A 118 -13.56 3.91 26.54
CA ILE A 118 -14.22 4.33 25.29
C ILE A 118 -13.60 5.67 24.84
N SER A 119 -12.79 5.65 23.79
CA SER A 119 -12.12 6.84 23.27
C SER A 119 -13.10 7.88 22.70
N ALA A 120 -12.64 9.11 22.52
CA ALA A 120 -13.47 10.23 22.08
C ALA A 120 -14.06 10.00 20.68
N ILE A 121 -13.31 9.35 19.78
CA ILE A 121 -13.79 8.99 18.43
C ILE A 121 -15.07 8.14 18.50
N ASN A 122 -15.11 7.12 19.35
CA ASN A 122 -16.28 6.25 19.49
C ASN A 122 -17.42 6.95 20.22
N SER A 123 -17.10 7.67 21.30
CA SER A 123 -18.09 8.40 22.10
C SER A 123 -18.77 9.52 21.31
N CYS A 124 -18.03 10.21 20.43
CA CYS A 124 -18.60 11.25 19.59
C CYS A 124 -19.35 10.66 18.40
N ALA A 125 -18.83 9.57 17.81
CA ALA A 125 -19.50 8.89 16.70
C ALA A 125 -20.89 8.34 17.09
N SER A 126 -21.06 7.80 18.30
CA SER A 126 -22.36 7.29 18.77
C SER A 126 -23.42 8.39 18.90
N LEU A 127 -23.00 9.63 19.15
CA LEU A 127 -23.89 10.80 19.22
C LEU A 127 -24.25 11.34 17.82
N LEU A 128 -23.39 11.10 16.82
CA LEU A 128 -23.57 11.54 15.44
C LEU A 128 -24.31 10.52 14.57
N GLY A 129 -24.23 9.23 14.86
CA GLY A 129 -24.82 8.16 14.06
C GLY A 129 -23.83 7.02 13.83
N ALA A 130 -23.37 6.86 12.59
CA ALA A 130 -22.37 5.86 12.20
C ALA A 130 -21.27 6.46 11.30
N PRO A 131 -20.59 7.55 11.70
CA PRO A 131 -19.62 8.22 10.84
C PRO A 131 -18.31 7.43 10.66
N ILE A 132 -17.95 6.51 11.58
CA ILE A 132 -16.67 5.77 11.58
C ILE A 132 -16.81 4.29 11.19
N MET A 133 -17.84 3.94 10.40
CA MET A 133 -18.10 2.56 10.01
C MET A 133 -17.14 2.03 8.92
N HIS A 134 -16.51 2.95 8.17
CA HIS A 134 -15.41 2.64 7.25
C HIS A 134 -14.07 2.98 7.90
N ASP A 135 -12.98 2.70 7.18
CA ASP A 135 -11.62 3.00 7.58
C ASP A 135 -11.50 4.45 8.09
N ALA A 136 -10.94 4.59 9.29
CA ALA A 136 -10.84 5.86 9.98
C ALA A 136 -9.46 6.07 10.61
N CYS A 137 -9.05 7.32 10.79
CA CYS A 137 -7.83 7.71 11.48
C CYS A 137 -8.12 8.74 12.59
N THR A 138 -7.35 8.67 13.66
CA THR A 138 -7.32 9.71 14.70
C THR A 138 -6.06 10.56 14.53
N ILE A 139 -6.20 11.89 14.53
CA ILE A 139 -5.05 12.80 14.42
C ILE A 139 -5.18 13.89 15.49
N SER A 140 -4.15 14.06 16.31
CA SER A 140 -4.06 15.20 17.22
C SER A 140 -3.50 16.43 16.50
N LEU A 141 -4.14 17.59 16.70
CA LEU A 141 -3.65 18.89 16.24
C LEU A 141 -2.80 19.61 17.30
N SER A 142 -2.31 18.89 18.31
CA SER A 142 -1.37 19.42 19.28
C SER A 142 0.06 19.39 18.73
N ASP A 143 0.63 20.56 18.52
CA ASP A 143 2.01 20.74 18.06
C ASP A 143 3.02 20.94 19.21
N HIS A 144 2.60 20.68 20.45
CA HIS A 144 3.44 20.86 21.64
C HIS A 144 4.68 19.93 21.64
N LEU A 145 4.48 18.66 21.26
CA LEU A 145 5.52 17.63 21.19
C LEU A 145 5.70 17.07 19.78
N THR A 146 4.98 17.60 18.80
CA THR A 146 5.02 17.11 17.41
C THR A 146 5.10 18.29 16.45
N PRO A 147 6.13 18.38 15.60
CA PRO A 147 6.24 19.47 14.64
C PRO A 147 5.02 19.56 13.71
N TRP A 148 4.53 20.78 13.48
CA TRP A 148 3.35 21.02 12.64
C TRP A 148 3.44 20.37 11.26
N ASN A 149 4.60 20.45 10.60
CA ASN A 149 4.79 19.87 9.26
C ASN A 149 4.49 18.36 9.22
N LEU A 150 4.78 17.63 10.30
CA LEU A 150 4.45 16.21 10.41
C LEU A 150 2.94 15.99 10.62
N ILE A 151 2.28 16.85 11.40
CA ILE A 151 0.83 16.81 11.59
C ILE A 151 0.12 17.11 10.26
N ALA A 152 0.54 18.16 9.55
CA ALA A 152 0.02 18.51 8.23
C ALA A 152 0.16 17.35 7.25
N LYS A 153 1.33 16.70 7.20
CA LYS A 153 1.55 15.48 6.38
C LYS A 153 0.58 14.35 6.74
N ARG A 154 0.29 14.14 8.03
CA ARG A 154 -0.69 13.13 8.47
C ARG A 154 -2.11 13.46 8.03
N VAL A 155 -2.51 14.73 8.15
CA VAL A 155 -3.83 15.21 7.70
C VAL A 155 -3.97 15.04 6.19
N GLU A 156 -2.95 15.46 5.44
CA GLU A 156 -2.89 15.33 3.98
C GLU A 156 -2.96 13.86 3.54
N ALA A 157 -2.17 12.98 4.15
CA ALA A 157 -2.20 11.54 3.83
C ALA A 157 -3.57 10.91 4.12
N ALA A 158 -4.19 11.25 5.25
CA ALA A 158 -5.53 10.77 5.58
C ALA A 158 -6.60 11.34 4.63
N ALA A 159 -6.41 12.56 4.14
CA ALA A 159 -7.26 13.19 3.13
C ALA A 159 -7.16 12.44 1.80
N MET A 160 -5.93 12.24 1.31
CA MET A 160 -5.60 11.58 0.05
C MET A 160 -6.08 10.12 -0.01
N ALA A 161 -6.00 9.39 1.11
CA ALA A 161 -6.46 8.01 1.21
C ALA A 161 -7.95 7.86 1.58
N ASP A 162 -8.72 8.95 1.57
CA ASP A 162 -10.17 8.97 1.82
C ASP A 162 -10.62 8.32 3.15
N PHE A 163 -9.81 8.47 4.20
CA PHE A 163 -10.17 8.01 5.56
C PHE A 163 -11.24 8.90 6.19
N VAL A 164 -12.10 8.35 7.04
CA VAL A 164 -12.82 9.20 8.01
C VAL A 164 -11.81 9.74 9.02
N ILE A 165 -11.85 11.03 9.36
CA ILE A 165 -10.83 11.65 10.22
C ILE A 165 -11.47 12.14 11.51
N ALA A 166 -10.97 11.67 12.66
CA ALA A 166 -11.29 12.22 13.97
C ALA A 166 -10.14 13.08 14.47
N LEU A 167 -10.34 14.40 14.54
CA LEU A 167 -9.35 15.35 15.04
C LEU A 167 -9.47 15.51 16.55
N TYR A 168 -8.35 15.24 17.23
CA TYR A 168 -8.17 15.43 18.66
C TYR A 168 -7.44 16.74 18.94
N ASN A 169 -7.69 17.30 20.13
CA ASN A 169 -7.09 18.55 20.59
C ASN A 169 -7.18 19.67 19.53
N PRO A 170 -8.33 19.86 18.84
CA PRO A 170 -8.40 20.59 17.59
C PRO A 170 -8.05 22.08 17.73
N LYS A 171 -8.40 22.68 18.87
CA LYS A 171 -8.17 24.09 19.16
C LYS A 171 -7.95 24.32 20.65
N SER A 172 -7.15 25.32 20.99
CA SER A 172 -6.98 25.80 22.36
C SER A 172 -6.82 27.33 22.35
N GLY A 173 -6.79 27.97 23.52
CA GLY A 173 -6.59 29.42 23.62
C GLY A 173 -5.30 29.92 22.94
N ARG A 174 -4.25 29.09 22.86
CA ARG A 174 -2.99 29.40 22.17
C ARG A 174 -2.90 28.83 20.75
N ARG A 175 -3.61 27.74 20.45
CA ARG A 175 -3.55 27.00 19.18
C ARG A 175 -4.84 27.18 18.39
N THR A 176 -4.93 28.26 17.62
CA THR A 176 -6.14 28.63 16.86
C THR A 176 -6.00 28.40 15.37
N ARG A 177 -4.78 28.31 14.83
CA ARG A 177 -4.49 28.22 13.39
C ARG A 177 -4.55 26.79 12.86
N GLN A 178 -4.22 25.80 13.69
CA GLN A 178 -4.04 24.41 13.30
C GLN A 178 -5.31 23.81 12.69
N ILE A 179 -6.48 24.07 13.29
CA ILE A 179 -7.75 23.58 12.75
C ILE A 179 -8.10 24.22 11.40
N ALA A 180 -7.76 25.49 11.20
CA ALA A 180 -8.00 26.18 9.94
C ALA A 180 -7.07 25.67 8.83
N GLU A 181 -5.80 25.41 9.16
CA GLU A 181 -4.86 24.82 8.22
C GLU A 181 -5.23 23.36 7.88
N ALA A 182 -5.69 22.58 8.86
CA ALA A 182 -6.21 21.23 8.61
C ALA A 182 -7.42 21.25 7.67
N GLN A 183 -8.38 22.16 7.89
CA GLN A 183 -9.51 22.37 6.97
C GLN A 183 -9.03 22.72 5.56
N ARG A 184 -8.06 23.65 5.43
CA ARG A 184 -7.49 24.06 4.15
C ARG A 184 -6.89 22.88 3.38
N ILE A 185 -6.08 22.05 4.06
CA ILE A 185 -5.50 20.84 3.47
C ILE A 185 -6.60 19.88 3.02
N LEU A 186 -7.62 19.66 3.86
CA LEU A 186 -8.70 18.73 3.55
C LEU A 186 -9.55 19.16 2.35
N LEU A 187 -9.78 20.47 2.18
CA LEU A 187 -10.50 21.03 1.04
C LEU A 187 -9.77 20.85 -0.30
N GLU A 188 -8.47 20.53 -0.30
CA GLU A 188 -7.74 20.19 -1.53
C GLU A 188 -8.11 18.79 -2.06
N TYR A 189 -8.62 17.90 -1.19
CA TYR A 189 -8.92 16.50 -1.51
C TYR A 189 -10.40 16.14 -1.39
N ARG A 190 -11.22 16.95 -0.73
CA ARG A 190 -12.62 16.65 -0.41
C ARG A 190 -13.57 17.75 -0.85
N SER A 191 -14.82 17.37 -1.11
CA SER A 191 -15.89 18.33 -1.38
C SER A 191 -16.06 19.29 -0.19
N PRO A 192 -16.30 20.59 -0.40
CA PRO A 192 -16.70 21.52 0.66
C PRO A 192 -17.95 21.05 1.43
N ASP A 193 -18.85 20.31 0.77
CA ASP A 193 -20.08 19.77 1.35
C ASP A 193 -19.87 18.50 2.19
N THR A 194 -18.63 18.03 2.33
CA THR A 194 -18.32 16.81 3.09
C THR A 194 -18.86 16.93 4.52
N PRO A 195 -19.66 15.97 5.01
CA PRO A 195 -20.23 16.02 6.35
C PRO A 195 -19.17 16.12 7.45
N VAL A 196 -19.39 17.03 8.41
CA VAL A 196 -18.56 17.20 9.61
C VAL A 196 -19.45 17.21 10.85
N GLY A 197 -19.05 16.44 11.86
CA GLY A 197 -19.64 16.45 13.18
C GLY A 197 -18.70 17.07 14.21
N LEU A 198 -19.14 18.10 14.92
CA LEU A 198 -18.45 18.70 16.06
C LEU A 198 -19.16 18.24 17.32
N VAL A 199 -18.44 17.52 18.18
CA VAL A 199 -19.01 17.05 19.44
C VAL A 199 -18.17 17.58 20.59
N LYS A 200 -18.78 18.41 21.41
CA LYS A 200 -18.17 19.04 22.58
C LYS A 200 -18.67 18.36 23.85
N SER A 201 -17.74 18.01 24.74
CA SER A 201 -18.06 17.41 26.05
C SER A 201 -19.01 16.20 25.96
N ALA A 202 -18.75 15.27 25.04
CA ALA A 202 -19.56 14.06 24.84
C ALA A 202 -19.86 13.36 26.17
N TYR A 203 -21.14 13.06 26.42
CA TYR A 203 -21.67 12.44 27.63
C TYR A 203 -21.37 13.20 28.94
N ARG A 204 -21.16 14.52 28.88
CA ARG A 204 -21.03 15.38 30.07
C ARG A 204 -22.13 16.44 30.09
N GLU A 205 -22.26 17.16 31.20
CA GLU A 205 -23.32 18.17 31.40
C GLU A 205 -23.40 19.23 30.28
N ARG A 206 -22.26 19.61 29.70
CA ARG A 206 -22.17 20.62 28.61
C ARG A 206 -22.05 19.98 27.22
N GLN A 207 -22.69 18.83 27.03
CA GLN A 207 -22.69 18.15 25.73
C GLN A 207 -23.35 19.02 24.66
N GLU A 208 -22.65 19.22 23.55
CA GLU A 208 -23.15 19.94 22.39
C GLU A 208 -22.75 19.19 21.12
N VAL A 209 -23.71 18.97 20.22
CA VAL A 209 -23.51 18.24 18.97
C VAL A 209 -23.92 19.15 17.82
N THR A 210 -22.99 19.44 16.93
CA THR A 210 -23.21 20.28 15.75
C THR A 210 -22.87 19.46 14.50
N MET A 211 -23.83 19.35 13.59
CA MET A 211 -23.63 18.80 12.26
C MET A 211 -23.50 19.95 11.27
N THR A 212 -22.42 19.95 10.51
CA THR A 212 -22.01 21.02 9.61
C THR A 212 -21.27 20.41 8.41
N THR A 213 -20.70 21.26 7.56
CA THR A 213 -19.92 20.85 6.39
C THR A 213 -18.44 21.15 6.59
N LEU A 214 -17.59 20.57 5.74
CA LEU A 214 -16.16 20.88 5.75
C LEU A 214 -15.90 22.37 5.45
N ALA A 215 -16.74 23.02 4.65
CA ALA A 215 -16.66 24.46 4.40
C ALA A 215 -16.97 25.30 5.65
N GLU A 216 -18.04 24.95 6.36
CA GLU A 216 -18.63 25.79 7.41
C GLU A 216 -18.15 25.43 8.83
N MET A 217 -17.37 24.36 9.00
CA MET A 217 -16.98 23.86 10.33
C MET A 217 -16.28 24.90 11.22
N LEU A 218 -15.59 25.90 10.65
CA LEU A 218 -14.91 26.94 11.41
C LEU A 218 -15.83 28.07 11.91
N GLU A 219 -17.07 28.12 11.43
CA GLU A 219 -18.08 29.09 11.88
C GLU A 219 -18.67 28.73 13.26
N HIS A 220 -18.39 27.52 13.73
CA HIS A 220 -18.88 26.99 15.00
C HIS A 220 -17.81 26.98 16.09
N ASP A 221 -18.24 26.89 17.35
CA ASP A 221 -17.33 26.85 18.50
C ASP A 221 -16.56 25.52 18.56
N ILE A 222 -15.26 25.59 18.24
CA ILE A 222 -14.32 24.48 18.40
C ILE A 222 -13.36 24.82 19.54
N GLY A 223 -13.43 24.03 20.62
CA GLY A 223 -12.59 24.19 21.80
C GLY A 223 -11.72 22.97 22.09
N MET A 224 -11.08 22.98 23.25
CA MET A 224 -10.23 21.87 23.72
C MET A 224 -11.03 20.60 24.03
N LEU A 225 -12.29 20.74 24.41
CA LEU A 225 -13.22 19.64 24.73
C LEU A 225 -14.04 19.19 23.51
N THR A 226 -13.71 19.67 22.32
CA THR A 226 -14.38 19.31 21.07
C THR A 226 -13.58 18.22 20.36
N THR A 227 -14.27 17.20 19.86
CA THR A 227 -13.75 16.27 18.85
C THR A 227 -14.44 16.57 17.53
N VAL A 228 -13.66 16.67 16.46
CA VAL A 228 -14.17 16.93 15.10
C VAL A 228 -14.11 15.61 14.33
N ILE A 229 -15.24 15.13 13.83
CA ILE A 229 -15.31 13.97 12.94
C ILE A 229 -15.62 14.45 11.54
N ILE A 230 -14.73 14.19 10.60
CA ILE A 230 -14.82 14.60 9.20
C ILE A 230 -15.06 13.33 8.37
N GLY A 231 -16.21 13.31 7.68
CA GLY A 231 -16.61 12.21 6.81
C GLY A 231 -15.66 12.05 5.62
N ASN A 232 -15.71 10.88 4.99
CA ASN A 232 -15.02 10.64 3.72
C ASN A 232 -15.95 10.91 2.53
N SER A 233 -15.49 10.61 1.31
CA SER A 233 -16.25 10.84 0.07
C SER A 233 -17.63 10.17 0.03
N SER A 234 -17.83 9.10 0.80
CA SER A 234 -19.08 8.33 0.85
C SER A 234 -20.00 8.73 2.01
N THR A 235 -19.54 9.58 2.92
CA THR A 235 -20.32 10.00 4.09
C THR A 235 -21.44 10.95 3.67
N PHE A 236 -22.63 10.75 4.22
CA PHE A 236 -23.77 11.65 4.00
C PHE A 236 -24.56 11.89 5.30
N PHE A 237 -25.41 12.91 5.28
CA PHE A 237 -26.41 13.15 6.33
C PHE A 237 -27.76 12.53 5.96
N TYR A 238 -28.41 11.90 6.94
CA TYR A 238 -29.78 11.41 6.82
C TYR A 238 -30.47 11.49 8.18
N ASP A 239 -31.61 12.17 8.25
CA ASP A 239 -32.44 12.29 9.45
C ASP A 239 -31.64 12.61 10.73
N ASN A 240 -30.86 13.71 10.70
CA ASN A 240 -29.99 14.12 11.80
C ASN A 240 -29.00 13.03 12.24
N LYS A 241 -28.51 12.23 11.28
CA LYS A 241 -27.43 11.26 11.47
C LYS A 241 -26.37 11.48 10.41
N MET A 242 -25.12 11.37 10.81
CA MET A 242 -23.96 11.27 9.93
C MET A 242 -23.65 9.79 9.71
N ILE A 243 -23.67 9.34 8.46
CA ILE A 243 -23.56 7.92 8.10
C ILE A 243 -22.47 7.75 7.07
N THR A 244 -21.52 6.88 7.36
CA THR A 244 -20.52 6.42 6.38
C THR A 244 -20.84 4.98 6.01
N PRO A 245 -21.21 4.67 4.76
CA PRO A 245 -21.55 3.31 4.35
C PRO A 245 -20.39 2.32 4.50
N ARG A 246 -20.71 1.06 4.86
CA ARG A 246 -19.72 -0.04 4.88
C ARG A 246 -19.49 -0.63 3.49
N GLY A 247 -20.33 -0.27 2.51
CA GLY A 247 -20.33 -0.83 1.17
C GLY A 247 -21.34 -1.97 0.93
N TYR A 248 -22.24 -2.25 1.89
CA TYR A 248 -23.25 -3.32 1.73
C TYR A 248 -24.11 -3.19 0.47
N GLN A 249 -24.47 -1.96 0.08
CA GLN A 249 -25.26 -1.70 -1.14
C GLN A 249 -24.59 -2.19 -2.43
N ARG A 250 -23.28 -2.45 -2.42
CA ARG A 250 -22.57 -3.06 -3.56
C ARG A 250 -22.97 -4.53 -3.78
N LYS A 251 -23.46 -5.22 -2.75
CA LYS A 251 -23.84 -6.64 -2.79
C LYS A 251 -25.31 -6.91 -2.48
N TYR A 252 -25.96 -6.01 -1.75
CA TYR A 252 -27.27 -6.23 -1.14
C TYR A 252 -28.26 -5.14 -1.52
N THR A 253 -29.50 -5.54 -1.82
CA THR A 253 -30.64 -4.62 -1.85
C THR A 253 -31.22 -4.57 -0.45
N LEU A 254 -30.87 -3.53 0.33
CA LEU A 254 -31.18 -3.46 1.77
C LEU A 254 -32.68 -3.48 2.10
N GLY A 255 -33.54 -3.16 1.13
CA GLY A 255 -35.01 -3.16 1.29
C GLY A 255 -35.72 -4.45 0.84
N GLU A 256 -34.99 -5.47 0.36
CA GLU A 256 -35.59 -6.70 -0.17
C GLU A 256 -35.32 -7.91 0.73
N GLU A 257 -36.36 -8.71 1.02
CA GLU A 257 -36.19 -9.96 1.76
C GLU A 257 -35.39 -11.02 0.97
N LYS A 258 -35.56 -11.03 -0.36
CA LYS A 258 -34.86 -11.96 -1.25
C LYS A 258 -33.69 -11.25 -1.93
N GLN A 259 -32.49 -11.59 -1.49
CA GLN A 259 -31.26 -11.05 -2.08
C GLN A 259 -30.98 -11.72 -3.43
N PRO A 260 -30.49 -10.97 -4.43
CA PRO A 260 -30.25 -11.48 -5.78
C PRO A 260 -29.18 -12.58 -5.81
N LEU A 261 -28.19 -12.51 -4.91
CA LEU A 261 -27.12 -13.49 -4.78
C LEU A 261 -27.38 -14.46 -3.63
N ARG A 262 -27.32 -15.77 -3.93
CA ARG A 262 -27.31 -16.83 -2.91
C ARG A 262 -26.01 -16.79 -2.10
N PRO A 263 -25.98 -17.26 -0.84
CA PRO A 263 -24.78 -17.15 0.01
C PRO A 263 -23.48 -17.65 -0.63
N HIS A 264 -23.51 -18.79 -1.33
CA HIS A 264 -22.34 -19.37 -2.02
C HIS A 264 -21.93 -18.63 -3.31
N GLN A 265 -22.75 -17.69 -3.81
CA GLN A 265 -22.42 -16.85 -4.98
C GLN A 265 -21.79 -15.52 -4.56
N ARG A 266 -22.00 -15.06 -3.32
CA ARG A 266 -21.54 -13.75 -2.81
C ARG A 266 -20.03 -13.63 -2.61
N LEU A 267 -19.35 -14.77 -2.51
CA LEU A 267 -17.90 -14.92 -2.28
C LEU A 267 -17.17 -15.39 -3.54
N ARG A 268 -17.86 -15.40 -4.69
CA ARG A 268 -17.22 -15.68 -5.98
C ARG A 268 -16.51 -14.42 -6.44
N GLU A 269 -15.34 -14.60 -7.03
CA GLU A 269 -14.48 -13.55 -7.57
C GLU A 269 -15.26 -12.58 -8.48
N GLU A 270 -16.08 -13.09 -9.40
CA GLU A 270 -16.93 -12.30 -10.30
C GLU A 270 -17.86 -11.29 -9.59
N ASN A 271 -18.20 -11.54 -8.31
CA ASN A 271 -19.08 -10.70 -7.49
C ASN A 271 -18.30 -9.92 -6.41
N GLU A 272 -16.96 -10.00 -6.41
CA GLU A 272 -16.04 -9.27 -5.55
C GLU A 272 -14.87 -8.65 -6.37
N PRO A 273 -15.16 -7.79 -7.36
CA PRO A 273 -14.14 -7.20 -8.24
C PRO A 273 -13.07 -6.35 -7.53
N TRP A 274 -13.21 -6.11 -6.22
CA TRP A 274 -12.28 -5.39 -5.36
C TRP A 274 -11.43 -6.33 -4.48
N ALA A 275 -11.50 -7.66 -4.70
CA ALA A 275 -10.66 -8.62 -3.98
C ALA A 275 -9.20 -8.51 -4.43
N MET A 276 -8.27 -8.68 -3.48
CA MET A 276 -6.82 -8.46 -3.65
C MET A 276 -6.18 -9.25 -4.81
N ASN A 277 -6.77 -10.38 -5.22
CA ASN A 277 -6.23 -11.25 -6.27
C ASN A 277 -6.78 -10.95 -7.67
N GLN A 278 -7.56 -9.90 -7.83
CA GLN A 278 -8.04 -9.45 -9.13
C GLN A 278 -7.27 -8.22 -9.56
N GLU A 279 -6.93 -8.13 -10.85
CA GLU A 279 -6.50 -6.88 -11.48
C GLU A 279 -7.64 -5.87 -11.32
N THR A 280 -7.66 -5.15 -10.20
CA THR A 280 -8.50 -3.97 -10.06
C THR A 280 -7.97 -2.98 -11.08
N GLY A 281 -8.64 -2.88 -12.22
CA GLY A 281 -8.42 -1.78 -13.16
C GLY A 281 -8.45 -0.44 -12.42
N GLU A 282 -7.76 0.56 -12.97
CA GLU A 282 -7.61 1.89 -12.39
C GLU A 282 -8.92 2.38 -11.74
N ALA A 283 -8.81 2.89 -10.51
CA ALA A 283 -9.94 3.46 -9.79
C ALA A 283 -10.63 4.50 -10.68
N ARG A 284 -11.88 4.22 -11.10
CA ARG A 284 -12.67 5.14 -11.93
C ARG A 284 -12.77 6.48 -11.20
N GLY A 285 -12.20 7.51 -11.81
CA GLY A 285 -12.16 8.88 -11.27
C GLY A 285 -13.46 9.67 -11.34
N ASP A 286 -14.62 9.03 -11.51
CA ASP A 286 -15.89 9.73 -11.68
C ASP A 286 -16.96 9.21 -10.71
N PHE A 287 -17.08 9.87 -9.54
CA PHE A 287 -18.32 9.91 -8.77
C PHE A 287 -19.21 11.02 -9.34
N ALA A 288 -19.78 10.78 -10.51
CA ALA A 288 -20.89 11.57 -11.03
C ALA A 288 -22.18 10.74 -10.93
N ALA A 289 -23.23 11.34 -10.36
CA ALA A 289 -24.56 10.75 -10.27
C ALA A 289 -25.07 10.32 -11.65
N ASP A 290 -25.60 9.11 -11.75
CA ASP A 290 -26.32 8.61 -12.93
C ASP A 290 -27.62 9.42 -13.12
N PRO A 291 -27.78 10.22 -14.19
CA PRO A 291 -28.99 11.02 -14.37
C PRO A 291 -30.09 10.31 -15.17
N ASN A 292 -29.96 9.03 -15.57
CA ASN A 292 -30.97 8.42 -16.44
C ASN A 292 -31.24 6.93 -16.15
N ALA A 293 -31.72 6.66 -14.94
CA ALA A 293 -32.60 5.52 -14.70
C ALA A 293 -33.98 5.77 -15.34
N GLY A 294 -34.12 5.42 -16.63
CA GLY A 294 -35.42 5.13 -17.24
C GLY A 294 -35.60 5.62 -18.68
N ARG A 295 -35.55 4.69 -19.64
CA ARG A 295 -36.63 4.40 -20.62
C ARG A 295 -36.14 3.44 -21.73
N ASN A 296 -36.98 2.44 -22.00
CA ASN A 296 -36.84 1.40 -23.03
C ASN A 296 -36.73 1.97 -24.46
N HIS A 297 -35.89 1.36 -25.31
CA HIS A 297 -36.29 0.67 -26.56
C HIS A 297 -35.08 0.09 -27.33
N LYS A 298 -35.21 -1.17 -27.77
CA LYS A 298 -34.41 -1.90 -28.80
C LYS A 298 -35.06 -1.69 -30.21
N PRO A 299 -34.51 -2.18 -31.36
CA PRO A 299 -33.15 -2.64 -31.74
C PRO A 299 -32.64 -2.20 -33.16
N SER A 300 -31.42 -2.66 -33.54
CA SER A 300 -30.83 -2.79 -34.91
C SER A 300 -30.29 -1.49 -35.56
N VAL A 301 -29.23 -1.42 -36.39
CA VAL A 301 -28.56 -2.32 -37.37
C VAL A 301 -27.05 -1.96 -37.45
N ALA A 302 -26.23 -2.91 -37.91
CA ALA A 302 -24.79 -2.81 -38.13
C ALA A 302 -24.34 -1.73 -39.14
N ALA A 303 -23.18 -1.11 -38.87
CA ALA A 303 -22.23 -0.58 -39.88
C ALA A 303 -20.81 -0.44 -39.27
N THR A 304 -19.79 -0.79 -40.05
CA THR A 304 -18.35 -0.82 -39.74
C THR A 304 -17.74 0.56 -39.41
N PRO A 305 -16.67 0.64 -38.60
CA PRO A 305 -16.19 1.90 -38.04
C PRO A 305 -15.28 2.68 -39.01
N LYS A 306 -15.54 3.99 -39.15
CA LYS A 306 -14.56 5.00 -39.56
C LYS A 306 -13.77 5.47 -38.32
N PRO A 307 -12.52 5.94 -38.47
CA PRO A 307 -11.68 6.29 -37.32
C PRO A 307 -12.31 7.44 -36.54
N LYS A 308 -12.58 7.22 -35.25
CA LYS A 308 -13.19 8.20 -34.36
C LYS A 308 -12.12 9.18 -33.88
N LYS A 309 -12.34 10.47 -34.13
CA LYS A 309 -11.63 11.56 -33.45
C LYS A 309 -11.89 11.47 -31.94
N THR A 310 -10.89 11.81 -31.14
CA THR A 310 -10.95 11.67 -29.68
C THR A 310 -11.94 12.67 -29.07
N ALA A 311 -12.48 12.34 -27.89
CA ALA A 311 -13.40 13.23 -27.17
C ALA A 311 -12.78 14.61 -26.89
N LEU A 312 -11.46 14.65 -26.71
CA LEU A 312 -10.67 15.86 -26.54
C LEU A 312 -10.66 16.74 -27.81
N GLU A 313 -10.49 16.15 -29.00
CA GLU A 313 -10.50 16.86 -30.29
C GLU A 313 -11.89 17.41 -30.63
N MET A 314 -12.96 16.68 -30.28
CA MET A 314 -14.33 17.15 -30.45
C MET A 314 -14.67 18.29 -29.48
N ALA A 315 -14.19 18.19 -28.23
CA ALA A 315 -14.38 19.22 -27.22
C ALA A 315 -13.61 20.50 -27.55
N THR A 316 -12.36 20.39 -28.01
CA THR A 316 -11.53 21.54 -28.39
C THR A 316 -12.03 22.23 -29.66
N ALA A 317 -12.51 21.48 -30.66
CA ALA A 317 -13.14 22.06 -31.84
C ALA A 317 -14.46 22.78 -31.50
N ALA A 318 -15.29 22.21 -30.61
CA ALA A 318 -16.51 22.86 -30.13
C ALA A 318 -16.20 24.13 -29.31
N LEU A 319 -15.16 24.11 -28.48
CA LEU A 319 -14.75 25.27 -27.69
C LEU A 319 -14.20 26.41 -28.56
N ALA A 320 -13.45 26.06 -29.62
CA ALA A 320 -12.86 27.02 -30.56
C ALA A 320 -13.91 27.71 -31.44
N MET A 321 -15.04 27.05 -31.73
CA MET A 321 -16.16 27.64 -32.48
C MET A 321 -17.01 28.60 -31.63
N VAL A 322 -17.01 28.44 -30.30
CA VAL A 322 -17.84 29.24 -29.37
C VAL A 322 -17.11 30.48 -28.85
N LYS A 323 -15.78 30.43 -28.73
CA LYS A 323 -14.99 31.52 -28.15
C LYS A 323 -14.02 32.11 -29.17
N GLY A 324 -14.53 33.03 -29.99
CA GLY A 324 -13.67 33.92 -30.76
C GLY A 324 -12.69 34.64 -29.83
N THR A 325 -11.40 34.50 -30.12
CA THR A 325 -10.23 35.22 -29.55
C THR A 325 -9.74 34.86 -28.13
N SER A 326 -8.61 34.15 -28.14
CA SER A 326 -7.30 34.39 -27.52
C SER A 326 -7.11 34.77 -26.05
N ALA A 327 -6.23 33.95 -25.45
CA ALA A 327 -5.28 34.21 -24.37
C ALA A 327 -5.81 34.22 -22.92
N ILE A 328 -5.49 33.14 -22.20
CA ILE A 328 -5.43 33.12 -20.74
C ILE A 328 -3.96 32.96 -20.33
N GLN A 329 -3.46 33.93 -19.56
CA GLN A 329 -2.17 33.90 -18.88
C GLN A 329 -2.10 32.72 -17.92
N VAL A 330 -1.01 31.96 -18.01
CA VAL A 330 -0.66 30.90 -17.08
C VAL A 330 0.20 31.49 -15.96
N THR A 331 -0.26 31.39 -14.72
CA THR A 331 0.53 31.64 -13.50
C THR A 331 0.88 30.27 -12.89
N PRO A 332 2.09 30.08 -12.31
CA PRO A 332 2.72 28.77 -12.22
C PRO A 332 2.18 27.92 -11.06
N LYS A 333 2.10 26.61 -11.31
CA LYS A 333 1.62 25.56 -10.39
C LYS A 333 2.33 25.61 -9.03
N LEU A 334 1.52 25.66 -7.97
CA LEU A 334 1.91 25.35 -6.59
C LEU A 334 1.86 23.81 -6.39
N VAL A 335 3.01 23.25 -6.04
CA VAL A 335 3.34 21.96 -5.41
C VAL A 335 2.29 20.83 -5.51
N GLN A 336 2.57 19.84 -6.38
CA GLN A 336 2.03 18.48 -6.28
C GLN A 336 2.93 17.66 -5.36
N GLN A 337 2.44 17.19 -4.20
CA GLN A 337 3.07 16.03 -3.58
C GLN A 337 2.73 14.80 -4.41
N LYS A 338 3.78 14.13 -4.84
CA LYS A 338 3.79 13.11 -5.86
C LYS A 338 3.86 11.77 -5.11
N ILE A 339 2.81 10.94 -5.20
CA ILE A 339 2.78 9.61 -4.57
C ILE A 339 3.85 8.74 -5.22
N GLU A 340 4.98 8.56 -4.54
CA GLU A 340 6.07 7.69 -5.02
C GLU A 340 5.62 6.23 -5.03
N ALA A 341 5.41 5.69 -6.22
CA ALA A 341 5.28 4.25 -6.42
C ALA A 341 6.69 3.64 -6.54
N ILE A 342 6.86 2.41 -6.07
CA ILE A 342 8.11 1.68 -6.31
C ILE A 342 8.10 1.24 -7.77
N PHE A 343 8.91 1.90 -8.59
CA PHE A 343 9.14 1.52 -9.98
C PHE A 343 10.25 0.48 -10.05
N GLU A 344 9.95 -0.67 -10.65
CA GLU A 344 10.87 -1.80 -10.76
C GLU A 344 11.24 -2.04 -12.22
N LEU A 345 12.54 -2.10 -12.52
CA LEU A 345 13.06 -2.40 -13.85
C LEU A 345 14.45 -3.05 -13.78
N ALA A 346 14.75 -3.91 -14.75
CA ALA A 346 16.09 -4.47 -14.93
C ALA A 346 16.88 -3.65 -15.94
N VAL A 347 18.17 -3.45 -15.68
CA VAL A 347 19.09 -2.71 -16.56
C VAL A 347 20.31 -3.55 -16.90
N SER A 348 20.76 -3.44 -18.14
CA SER A 348 21.98 -4.09 -18.64
C SER A 348 22.79 -3.15 -19.54
N PRO A 349 24.14 -3.15 -19.48
CA PRO A 349 24.97 -2.34 -20.37
C PRO A 349 25.04 -2.88 -21.83
N GLY A 350 24.39 -4.01 -22.12
CA GLY A 350 24.20 -4.54 -23.47
C GLY A 350 23.82 -6.04 -23.48
N VAL A 351 23.58 -6.62 -24.66
CA VAL A 351 23.21 -8.04 -24.80
C VAL A 351 24.41 -8.97 -24.60
N ALA A 352 25.58 -8.57 -25.11
CA ALA A 352 26.85 -9.29 -24.96
C ALA A 352 27.95 -8.37 -24.40
N ASN A 353 27.55 -7.35 -23.64
CA ASN A 353 28.44 -6.39 -23.00
C ASN A 353 28.16 -6.37 -21.50
N LYS A 354 29.22 -6.46 -20.69
CA LYS A 354 29.18 -6.36 -19.22
C LYS A 354 30.00 -5.20 -18.67
N PHE A 355 30.62 -4.42 -19.53
CA PHE A 355 31.38 -3.27 -19.12
C PHE A 355 30.44 -2.10 -18.93
N PHE A 356 30.37 -1.61 -17.69
CA PHE A 356 29.73 -0.34 -17.39
C PHE A 356 30.73 0.78 -17.64
N THR A 357 30.33 1.80 -18.38
CA THR A 357 31.13 3.01 -18.47
C THR A 357 31.04 3.81 -17.17
N PRO A 358 32.03 4.66 -16.84
CA PRO A 358 31.93 5.56 -15.70
C PRO A 358 30.65 6.42 -15.76
N GLN A 359 30.27 6.88 -16.95
CA GLN A 359 29.04 7.64 -17.16
C GLN A 359 27.79 6.83 -16.79
N GLN A 360 27.71 5.58 -17.24
CA GLN A 360 26.63 4.66 -16.89
C GLN A 360 26.52 4.41 -15.38
N MET A 361 27.65 4.19 -14.69
CA MET A 361 27.67 3.97 -13.25
C MET A 361 27.21 5.19 -12.46
N THR A 362 27.66 6.38 -12.86
CA THR A 362 27.21 7.63 -12.24
C THR A 362 25.72 7.84 -12.45
N THR A 363 25.21 7.64 -13.68
CA THR A 363 23.78 7.77 -13.98
C THR A 363 22.94 6.75 -13.20
N LEU A 364 23.41 5.51 -13.00
CA LEU A 364 22.71 4.54 -12.16
C LEU A 364 22.56 5.03 -10.71
N ALA A 365 23.65 5.50 -10.11
CA ALA A 365 23.62 6.00 -8.74
C ALA A 365 22.71 7.24 -8.59
N GLU A 366 22.75 8.15 -9.57
CA GLU A 366 21.89 9.34 -9.61
C GLU A 366 20.41 8.99 -9.74
N VAL A 367 20.07 8.01 -10.58
CA VAL A 367 18.70 7.60 -10.88
C VAL A 367 18.07 6.81 -9.72
N VAL A 368 18.86 5.97 -9.06
CA VAL A 368 18.40 5.16 -7.91
C VAL A 368 18.25 6.02 -6.66
N GLY A 369 19.14 7.01 -6.47
CA GLY A 369 19.12 7.90 -5.32
C GLY A 369 19.37 7.19 -3.98
N GLU A 370 19.10 7.89 -2.88
CA GLU A 370 19.37 7.39 -1.51
C GLU A 370 18.31 6.40 -1.00
N HIS A 371 17.15 6.33 -1.66
CA HIS A 371 15.99 5.56 -1.21
C HIS A 371 15.67 4.36 -2.12
N GLY A 372 16.32 4.26 -3.28
CA GLY A 372 16.20 3.10 -4.17
C GLY A 372 17.20 1.99 -3.85
N THR A 373 17.00 0.82 -4.44
CA THR A 373 17.89 -0.34 -4.28
C THR A 373 18.38 -0.87 -5.63
N MET A 374 19.62 -1.36 -5.65
CA MET A 374 20.22 -2.08 -6.77
C MET A 374 20.58 -3.50 -6.35
N GLU A 375 20.09 -4.50 -7.09
CA GLU A 375 20.41 -5.91 -6.87
C GLU A 375 21.06 -6.50 -8.13
N TYR A 376 22.24 -7.09 -8.01
CA TYR A 376 22.90 -7.78 -9.12
C TYR A 376 22.43 -9.23 -9.21
N THR A 377 21.92 -9.64 -10.38
CA THR A 377 21.19 -10.90 -10.54
C THR A 377 22.02 -12.02 -11.20
N PRO A 378 21.63 -13.30 -11.02
CA PRO A 378 22.22 -14.44 -11.74
C PRO A 378 22.09 -14.38 -13.28
N GLU A 379 21.12 -13.63 -13.77
CA GLU A 379 20.87 -13.31 -15.18
C GLU A 379 21.82 -12.22 -15.70
N HIS A 380 22.71 -11.71 -14.84
CA HIS A 380 23.71 -10.69 -15.11
C HIS A 380 23.15 -9.30 -15.40
N GLN A 381 21.98 -8.99 -14.85
CA GLN A 381 21.34 -7.67 -14.92
C GLN A 381 21.34 -7.02 -13.54
N ILE A 382 21.21 -5.70 -13.49
CA ILE A 382 20.96 -4.99 -12.23
C ILE A 382 19.46 -4.72 -12.14
N HIS A 383 18.81 -5.22 -11.10
CA HIS A 383 17.42 -4.90 -10.77
C HIS A 383 17.39 -3.62 -9.95
N LEU A 384 16.63 -2.64 -10.43
CA LEU A 384 16.43 -1.36 -9.76
C LEU A 384 15.03 -1.35 -9.15
N LYS A 385 14.93 -0.93 -7.89
CA LYS A 385 13.65 -0.57 -7.25
C LYS A 385 13.74 0.87 -6.79
N ILE A 386 12.97 1.76 -7.40
CA ILE A 386 13.13 3.20 -7.24
C ILE A 386 11.79 3.80 -6.82
N PRO A 387 11.67 4.37 -5.60
CA PRO A 387 10.53 5.20 -5.24
C PRO A 387 10.49 6.43 -6.14
N THR A 388 9.49 6.53 -7.01
CA THR A 388 9.40 7.62 -7.99
C THR A 388 7.97 7.87 -8.43
N THR A 389 7.76 9.05 -9.01
CA THR A 389 6.51 9.48 -9.64
C THR A 389 6.64 9.76 -11.12
N GLU A 390 7.86 9.65 -11.64
CA GLU A 390 8.21 9.90 -13.03
C GLU A 390 9.04 8.71 -13.54
N PRO A 391 8.42 7.53 -13.73
CA PRO A 391 9.11 6.35 -14.25
C PRO A 391 9.67 6.61 -15.67
N ASP A 392 8.95 7.36 -16.50
CA ASP A 392 9.37 7.68 -17.87
C ASP A 392 10.72 8.43 -17.89
N HIS A 393 10.88 9.44 -17.02
CA HIS A 393 12.12 10.21 -16.89
C HIS A 393 13.32 9.34 -16.49
N ILE A 394 13.08 8.33 -15.64
CA ILE A 394 14.09 7.35 -15.25
C ILE A 394 14.51 6.51 -16.45
N THR A 395 13.53 5.98 -17.20
CA THR A 395 13.81 5.14 -18.37
C THR A 395 14.54 5.92 -19.47
N GLU A 396 14.14 7.16 -19.75
CA GLU A 396 14.78 8.02 -20.74
C GLU A 396 16.25 8.32 -20.37
N LYS A 397 16.53 8.65 -19.11
CA LYS A 397 17.90 8.90 -18.63
C LYS A 397 18.80 7.68 -18.79
N LEU A 398 18.29 6.50 -18.42
CA LEU A 398 19.06 5.27 -18.51
C LEU A 398 19.32 4.88 -19.99
N GLN A 399 18.31 5.01 -20.85
CA GLN A 399 18.47 4.77 -22.29
C GLN A 399 19.44 5.76 -22.95
N ALA A 400 19.44 7.02 -22.52
CA ALA A 400 20.34 8.05 -23.07
C ALA A 400 21.84 7.73 -22.86
N VAL A 401 22.18 6.99 -21.80
CA VAL A 401 23.55 6.50 -21.55
C VAL A 401 23.79 5.07 -22.07
N GLY A 402 22.86 4.56 -22.88
CA GLY A 402 22.99 3.29 -23.59
C GLY A 402 22.66 2.05 -22.77
N PHE A 403 21.86 2.16 -21.71
CA PHE A 403 21.33 0.96 -21.04
C PHE A 403 20.21 0.30 -21.86
N LEU A 404 20.22 -1.03 -21.88
CA LEU A 404 19.06 -1.83 -22.22
C LEU A 404 18.17 -1.96 -20.98
N LEU A 405 16.88 -1.71 -21.16
CA LEU A 405 15.89 -1.79 -20.10
C LEU A 405 14.95 -2.97 -20.35
N ALA A 406 14.60 -3.69 -19.30
CA ALA A 406 13.62 -4.76 -19.35
C ALA A 406 12.68 -4.70 -18.14
N PRO A 407 11.38 -5.06 -18.32
CA PRO A 407 10.47 -5.24 -17.19
C PRO A 407 10.93 -6.41 -16.30
N ILE A 408 10.59 -6.36 -15.02
CA ILE A 408 10.84 -7.44 -14.05
C ILE A 408 9.58 -8.30 -13.92
N GLY A 409 9.74 -9.63 -13.75
CA GLY A 409 8.65 -10.55 -13.45
C GLY A 409 8.57 -11.75 -14.38
N ASP A 410 7.36 -12.17 -14.72
CA ASP A 410 7.10 -13.30 -15.62
C ASP A 410 7.25 -12.87 -17.09
N VAL A 411 8.51 -12.65 -17.49
CA VAL A 411 8.87 -12.18 -18.84
C VAL A 411 9.96 -13.06 -19.47
N ALA A 412 10.17 -12.91 -20.78
CA ALA A 412 11.31 -13.49 -21.48
C ALA A 412 12.58 -12.66 -21.23
N THR A 413 13.67 -13.31 -20.81
CA THR A 413 14.98 -12.69 -20.60
C THR A 413 16.03 -13.32 -21.51
N LEU A 414 17.05 -12.57 -21.91
CA LEU A 414 18.18 -13.07 -22.69
C LEU A 414 19.48 -12.86 -21.93
N LYS A 415 20.29 -13.91 -21.90
CA LYS A 415 21.64 -13.91 -21.32
C LYS A 415 22.64 -14.37 -22.36
N ALA A 416 23.42 -13.44 -22.91
CA ALA A 416 24.48 -13.78 -23.88
C ALA A 416 25.88 -13.73 -23.27
N CYS A 417 26.83 -14.40 -23.94
CA CYS A 417 28.21 -14.51 -23.46
C CYS A 417 29.08 -13.28 -23.80
N ASP A 418 29.86 -12.79 -22.82
CA ASP A 418 30.60 -11.51 -22.93
C ASP A 418 32.10 -11.61 -22.55
N PHE A 419 32.56 -12.67 -21.89
CA PHE A 419 33.91 -12.72 -21.26
C PHE A 419 35.14 -13.00 -22.15
N CYS A 420 34.95 -13.40 -23.42
CA CYS A 420 35.99 -13.93 -24.31
C CYS A 420 35.74 -13.45 -25.75
N TYR A 421 36.80 -13.23 -26.54
CA TYR A 421 36.74 -12.67 -27.90
C TYR A 421 36.88 -13.72 -29.03
N GLY A 422 36.45 -14.97 -28.81
CA GLY A 422 36.50 -16.06 -29.82
C GLY A 422 35.54 -15.85 -31.01
N GLU A 423 34.87 -16.89 -31.53
CA GLU A 423 33.88 -16.82 -32.63
C GLU A 423 32.64 -15.93 -32.35
N LYS A 424 32.66 -15.12 -31.29
CA LYS A 424 31.49 -14.37 -30.80
C LYS A 424 31.02 -13.26 -31.74
N ALA A 425 31.94 -12.57 -32.43
CA ALA A 425 31.62 -11.37 -33.18
C ALA A 425 30.50 -11.62 -34.21
N ASP A 426 30.55 -12.78 -34.87
CA ASP A 426 29.59 -13.16 -35.90
C ASP A 426 28.20 -13.51 -35.34
N SER A 427 28.13 -13.89 -34.06
CA SER A 427 26.90 -14.34 -33.40
C SER A 427 26.16 -13.23 -32.64
N ILE A 428 26.84 -12.12 -32.30
CA ILE A 428 26.28 -11.00 -31.52
C ILE A 428 25.04 -10.38 -32.18
N PRO A 429 25.01 -10.11 -33.50
CA PRO A 429 23.84 -9.49 -34.13
C PRO A 429 22.55 -10.30 -33.95
N TYR A 430 22.65 -11.63 -33.92
CA TYR A 430 21.51 -12.51 -33.69
C TYR A 430 21.03 -12.47 -32.24
N ALA A 431 21.95 -12.35 -31.27
CA ALA A 431 21.56 -12.14 -29.88
C ALA A 431 20.86 -10.79 -29.70
N GLU A 432 21.33 -9.73 -30.36
CA GLU A 432 20.70 -8.42 -30.36
C GLU A 432 19.29 -8.47 -30.98
N GLU A 433 19.13 -9.17 -32.11
CA GLU A 433 17.83 -9.38 -32.74
C GLU A 433 16.85 -10.15 -31.84
N ILE A 434 17.33 -11.17 -31.11
CA ILE A 434 16.52 -11.90 -30.13
C ILE A 434 16.09 -10.98 -28.98
N GLN A 435 17.01 -10.17 -28.44
CA GLN A 435 16.68 -9.23 -27.38
C GLN A 435 15.63 -8.22 -27.85
N GLU A 436 15.77 -7.68 -29.06
CA GLU A 436 14.86 -6.69 -29.63
C GLU A 436 13.45 -7.24 -29.83
N LYS A 437 13.33 -8.47 -30.36
CA LYS A 437 12.02 -9.06 -30.69
C LYS A 437 11.34 -9.77 -29.53
N LEU A 438 12.12 -10.41 -28.65
CA LEU A 438 11.59 -11.33 -27.64
C LEU A 438 11.85 -10.85 -26.20
N GLY A 439 12.85 -10.01 -25.97
CA GLY A 439 13.20 -9.53 -24.64
C GLY A 439 12.07 -8.72 -23.99
N GLY A 440 11.75 -9.04 -22.73
CA GLY A 440 10.71 -8.35 -21.97
C GLY A 440 9.27 -8.75 -22.33
N MET A 441 9.07 -9.71 -23.24
CA MET A 441 7.75 -10.22 -23.58
C MET A 441 7.10 -10.87 -22.34
N SER A 442 5.89 -10.44 -21.97
CA SER A 442 5.11 -11.05 -20.89
C SER A 442 4.67 -12.48 -21.21
N LEU A 443 4.88 -13.38 -20.25
CA LEU A 443 4.67 -14.82 -20.34
C LEU A 443 3.97 -15.40 -19.08
N PRO A 444 3.39 -16.62 -19.15
CA PRO A 444 2.73 -17.25 -17.99
C PRO A 444 3.66 -17.56 -16.81
N LYS A 445 4.97 -17.68 -17.08
CA LYS A 445 6.05 -17.77 -16.09
C LYS A 445 7.35 -17.27 -16.73
N THR A 446 8.26 -16.70 -15.94
CA THR A 446 9.61 -16.28 -16.41
C THR A 446 10.27 -17.35 -17.27
N LEU A 447 10.82 -16.93 -18.42
CA LEU A 447 11.50 -17.79 -19.38
C LEU A 447 12.87 -17.20 -19.70
N ASN A 448 13.92 -17.96 -19.40
CA ASN A 448 15.29 -17.53 -19.64
C ASN A 448 15.83 -18.11 -20.95
N ILE A 449 16.36 -17.24 -21.82
CA ILE A 449 17.03 -17.61 -23.06
C ILE A 449 18.53 -17.46 -22.85
N GLY A 450 19.25 -18.57 -22.89
CA GLY A 450 20.72 -18.59 -22.80
C GLY A 450 21.34 -18.58 -24.19
N PHE A 451 22.23 -17.62 -24.47
CA PHE A 451 22.91 -17.49 -25.75
C PHE A 451 24.43 -17.64 -25.63
N ASN A 452 24.97 -18.64 -26.31
CA ASN A 452 26.39 -18.92 -26.35
C ASN A 452 26.94 -18.74 -27.77
N GLY A 453 27.84 -17.79 -27.94
CA GLY A 453 28.49 -17.48 -29.23
C GLY A 453 29.60 -18.47 -29.66
N CYS A 454 29.78 -19.60 -28.97
CA CYS A 454 30.68 -20.67 -29.41
C CYS A 454 30.31 -22.02 -28.77
N GLY A 455 30.81 -23.10 -29.36
CA GLY A 455 30.55 -24.49 -28.92
C GLY A 455 31.04 -24.85 -27.51
N MET A 456 31.84 -24.01 -26.85
CA MET A 456 32.26 -24.25 -25.46
C MET A 456 31.13 -24.05 -24.44
N ALA A 457 30.06 -23.33 -24.82
CA ALA A 457 28.86 -23.10 -24.00
C ALA A 457 29.14 -22.65 -22.54
N CYS A 458 30.18 -21.84 -22.32
CA CYS A 458 30.66 -21.44 -20.98
C CYS A 458 29.63 -20.62 -20.16
N TYR A 459 28.59 -20.08 -20.81
CA TYR A 459 27.51 -19.35 -20.12
C TYR A 459 26.36 -20.26 -19.69
N ARG A 460 26.52 -21.57 -19.88
CA ARG A 460 25.57 -22.61 -19.50
C ARG A 460 24.22 -22.46 -20.20
N ALA A 461 24.19 -21.99 -21.46
CA ALA A 461 22.95 -21.84 -22.23
C ALA A 461 22.06 -23.10 -22.22
N VAL A 462 22.65 -24.29 -22.22
CA VAL A 462 21.92 -25.58 -22.18
C VAL A 462 21.18 -25.82 -20.84
N PHE A 463 21.44 -25.00 -19.82
CA PHE A 463 20.73 -25.03 -18.54
C PHE A 463 19.66 -23.93 -18.41
N ASP A 464 19.48 -23.08 -19.41
CA ASP A 464 18.38 -22.11 -19.48
C ASP A 464 17.15 -22.74 -20.16
N ASP A 465 15.98 -22.12 -20.01
CA ASP A 465 14.71 -22.65 -20.54
C ASP A 465 14.78 -22.88 -22.06
N ILE A 466 15.42 -21.94 -22.77
CA ILE A 466 15.84 -22.11 -24.16
C ILE A 466 17.34 -21.83 -24.26
N GLY A 467 18.11 -22.84 -24.66
CA GLY A 467 19.55 -22.74 -24.87
C GLY A 467 19.91 -22.61 -26.34
N ILE A 468 20.79 -21.68 -26.67
CA ILE A 468 21.28 -21.44 -28.03
C ILE A 468 22.80 -21.52 -28.01
N VAL A 469 23.37 -22.34 -28.89
CA VAL A 469 24.82 -22.50 -29.05
C VAL A 469 25.20 -22.28 -30.50
N TYR A 470 25.98 -21.23 -30.77
CA TYR A 470 26.56 -20.95 -32.07
C TYR A 470 27.83 -21.78 -32.28
N ARG A 471 27.94 -22.42 -33.44
CA ARG A 471 29.16 -23.10 -33.88
C ARG A 471 29.15 -23.27 -35.39
N LYS A 472 30.32 -23.19 -36.03
CA LYS A 472 30.46 -23.43 -37.48
C LYS A 472 29.43 -22.64 -38.33
N SER A 473 29.18 -21.38 -37.95
CA SER A 473 28.21 -20.49 -38.61
C SER A 473 26.74 -20.93 -38.55
N LYS A 474 26.39 -21.82 -37.62
CA LYS A 474 25.04 -22.33 -37.42
C LYS A 474 24.67 -22.37 -35.94
N PHE A 475 23.39 -22.60 -35.64
CA PHE A 475 22.87 -22.65 -34.27
C PHE A 475 22.36 -24.02 -33.88
N ASP A 476 22.73 -24.46 -32.68
CA ASP A 476 22.07 -25.57 -32.00
C ASP A 476 21.09 -25.00 -30.97
N VAL A 477 19.88 -25.55 -30.92
CA VAL A 477 18.80 -25.11 -30.04
C VAL A 477 18.43 -26.23 -29.08
N PHE A 478 18.29 -25.87 -27.81
CA PHE A 478 17.92 -26.73 -26.69
C PHE A 478 16.69 -26.15 -25.98
N ILE A 479 15.76 -26.99 -25.54
CA ILE A 479 14.54 -26.53 -24.87
C ILE A 479 14.27 -27.33 -23.59
N GLY A 480 13.75 -26.67 -22.56
CA GLY A 480 13.11 -27.30 -21.41
C GLY A 480 14.06 -27.68 -20.28
N ALA A 481 15.02 -26.84 -19.93
CA ALA A 481 15.85 -27.07 -18.74
C ALA A 481 15.07 -26.84 -17.43
N LYS A 482 15.55 -27.47 -16.36
CA LYS A 482 15.24 -27.08 -14.97
C LYS A 482 16.57 -26.65 -14.33
N PRO A 483 16.88 -25.33 -14.24
CA PRO A 483 18.19 -24.85 -13.80
C PRO A 483 18.50 -25.09 -12.32
N VAL A 484 17.46 -25.21 -11.49
CA VAL A 484 17.57 -25.23 -10.01
C VAL A 484 16.73 -26.34 -9.37
N GLY A 485 17.08 -26.71 -8.13
CA GLY A 485 16.36 -27.71 -7.33
C GLY A 485 16.90 -29.14 -7.46
N ARG A 486 16.38 -30.06 -6.64
CA ARG A 486 16.89 -31.44 -6.53
C ARG A 486 16.66 -32.30 -7.78
N THR A 487 15.78 -31.87 -8.68
CA THR A 487 15.49 -32.55 -9.96
C THR A 487 15.98 -31.73 -11.16
N ALA A 488 16.95 -30.84 -10.95
CA ALA A 488 17.54 -30.02 -12.00
C ALA A 488 18.07 -30.89 -13.15
N HIS A 489 17.88 -30.41 -14.38
CA HIS A 489 18.32 -31.08 -15.59
C HIS A 489 18.56 -30.07 -16.71
N ALA A 490 19.43 -30.43 -17.63
CA ALA A 490 19.70 -29.66 -18.83
C ALA A 490 18.54 -29.75 -19.83
N ALA A 491 18.41 -28.75 -20.69
CA ALA A 491 17.49 -28.73 -21.80
C ALA A 491 17.81 -29.86 -22.80
N GLN A 492 16.78 -30.40 -23.47
CA GLN A 492 16.96 -31.39 -24.53
C GLN A 492 17.37 -30.71 -25.84
N PRO A 493 18.28 -31.29 -26.64
CA PRO A 493 18.55 -30.81 -27.99
C PRO A 493 17.29 -30.99 -28.86
N VAL A 494 16.93 -29.95 -29.62
CA VAL A 494 15.77 -30.00 -30.53
C VAL A 494 16.16 -29.74 -31.97
N VAL A 495 17.19 -28.93 -32.21
CA VAL A 495 17.73 -28.64 -33.54
C VAL A 495 19.24 -28.58 -33.45
N GLU A 496 19.89 -29.17 -34.45
CA GLU A 496 21.33 -29.10 -34.65
C GLU A 496 21.62 -28.44 -36.01
N GLY A 497 22.49 -27.44 -36.04
CA GLY A 497 22.92 -26.79 -37.29
C GLY A 497 21.80 -26.01 -38.00
N LEU A 498 20.99 -25.26 -37.25
CA LEU A 498 19.98 -24.34 -37.77
C LEU A 498 20.65 -23.17 -38.51
N GLU A 499 20.09 -22.81 -39.66
CA GLU A 499 20.56 -21.65 -40.42
C GLU A 499 20.22 -20.34 -39.67
N PRO A 500 21.10 -19.31 -39.71
CA PRO A 500 20.91 -18.10 -38.92
C PRO A 500 19.59 -17.35 -39.14
N ASP A 501 19.09 -17.34 -40.36
CA ASP A 501 17.82 -16.69 -40.75
C ASP A 501 16.59 -17.39 -40.16
N GLN A 502 16.73 -18.64 -39.74
CA GLN A 502 15.64 -19.44 -39.16
C GLN A 502 15.60 -19.39 -37.63
N LEU A 503 16.63 -18.88 -36.97
CA LEU A 503 16.75 -18.87 -35.51
C LEU A 503 15.62 -18.08 -34.85
N VAL A 504 15.49 -16.80 -35.21
CA VAL A 504 14.51 -15.89 -34.59
C VAL A 504 13.06 -16.30 -34.89
N PRO A 505 12.67 -16.69 -36.13
CA PRO A 505 11.35 -17.24 -36.39
C PRO A 505 11.04 -18.47 -35.53
N LEU A 506 11.96 -19.42 -35.43
CA LEU A 506 11.77 -20.64 -34.64
C LEU A 506 11.54 -20.32 -33.15
N LEU A 507 12.34 -19.42 -32.58
CA LEU A 507 12.19 -19.00 -31.18
C LEU A 507 10.85 -18.30 -30.93
N THR A 508 10.43 -17.46 -31.88
CA THR A 508 9.14 -16.76 -31.81
C THR A 508 8.00 -17.77 -31.78
N ASP A 509 7.98 -18.74 -32.70
CA ASP A 509 6.95 -19.77 -32.76
C ASP A 509 6.88 -20.60 -31.46
N ILE A 510 8.02 -20.98 -30.89
CA ILE A 510 8.09 -21.73 -29.62
C ILE A 510 7.49 -20.90 -28.47
N ILE A 511 7.88 -19.63 -28.36
CA ILE A 511 7.46 -18.77 -27.25
C ILE A 511 5.98 -18.40 -27.38
N GLU A 512 5.49 -18.14 -28.59
CA GLU A 512 4.07 -17.89 -28.84
C GLU A 512 3.21 -19.12 -28.55
N GLU A 513 3.65 -20.32 -28.94
CA GLU A 513 2.95 -21.56 -28.61
C GLU A 513 2.88 -21.76 -27.09
N TYR A 514 4.01 -21.57 -26.38
CA TYR A 514 4.06 -21.65 -24.92
C TYR A 514 3.13 -20.61 -24.27
N LYS A 515 3.19 -19.35 -24.72
CA LYS A 515 2.37 -18.26 -24.19
C LYS A 515 0.87 -18.54 -24.37
N ALA A 516 0.46 -19.12 -25.49
CA ALA A 516 -0.94 -19.39 -25.78
C ALA A 516 -1.51 -20.60 -25.02
N ASN A 517 -0.67 -21.58 -24.67
CA ASN A 517 -1.14 -22.91 -24.22
C ASN A 517 -0.66 -23.34 -22.82
N ALA A 518 0.26 -22.60 -22.20
CA ALA A 518 0.70 -22.88 -20.83
C ALA A 518 -0.34 -22.42 -19.80
N HIS A 519 -0.40 -23.13 -18.68
CA HIS A 519 -1.22 -22.73 -17.54
C HIS A 519 -0.54 -21.57 -16.78
N PRO A 520 -1.30 -20.77 -16.02
CA PRO A 520 -0.73 -19.73 -15.16
C PRO A 520 0.35 -20.31 -14.23
N ASN A 521 1.51 -19.64 -14.12
CA ASN A 521 2.65 -20.04 -13.29
C ASN A 521 3.30 -21.39 -13.68
N GLU A 522 3.06 -21.89 -14.89
CA GLU A 522 3.67 -23.13 -15.41
C GLU A 522 4.97 -22.81 -16.16
N ARG A 523 6.13 -23.34 -15.72
CA ARG A 523 7.42 -23.19 -16.42
C ARG A 523 7.46 -23.99 -17.73
N LEU A 524 8.29 -23.55 -18.69
CA LEU A 524 8.42 -24.15 -20.02
C LEU A 524 8.70 -25.67 -20.00
N PHE A 525 9.57 -26.17 -19.11
CA PHE A 525 9.83 -27.61 -19.02
C PHE A 525 8.61 -28.41 -18.53
N LYS A 526 7.78 -27.84 -17.63
CA LYS A 526 6.54 -28.48 -17.14
C LYS A 526 5.52 -28.51 -18.28
N TYR A 527 5.40 -27.40 -19.01
CA TYR A 527 4.59 -27.32 -20.22
C TYR A 527 4.99 -28.39 -21.23
N PHE A 528 6.27 -28.45 -21.63
CA PHE A 528 6.76 -29.42 -22.62
C PHE A 528 6.53 -30.88 -22.17
N LYS A 529 6.77 -31.17 -20.88
CA LYS A 529 6.49 -32.47 -20.28
C LYS A 529 5.00 -32.83 -20.32
N ARG A 530 4.10 -31.85 -20.18
CA ARG A 530 2.64 -32.03 -20.21
C ARG A 530 2.13 -32.24 -21.63
N VAL A 531 2.44 -31.34 -22.55
CA VAL A 531 1.94 -31.38 -23.93
C VAL A 531 2.61 -32.44 -24.79
N LYS A 532 3.77 -32.96 -24.35
CA LYS A 532 4.59 -33.98 -25.03
C LYS A 532 5.18 -33.55 -26.37
N LYS A 533 4.70 -32.48 -26.96
CA LYS A 533 5.13 -31.95 -28.24
C LYS A 533 5.02 -30.43 -28.25
N ILE A 534 6.09 -29.76 -28.67
CA ILE A 534 6.11 -28.32 -28.99
C ILE A 534 6.48 -28.21 -30.46
N LEU A 535 5.67 -27.54 -31.27
CA LEU A 535 5.77 -27.55 -32.73
C LEU A 535 5.87 -28.98 -33.27
N HIS A 536 7.04 -29.35 -33.80
CA HIS A 536 7.37 -30.70 -34.27
C HIS A 536 8.34 -31.46 -33.35
N PHE A 537 8.80 -30.86 -32.25
CA PHE A 537 9.74 -31.45 -31.30
C PHE A 537 9.02 -32.30 -30.26
N THR A 538 9.52 -33.52 -30.05
CA THR A 538 8.94 -34.45 -29.06
C THR A 538 9.68 -34.34 -27.74
N TYR A 539 8.94 -34.37 -26.64
CA TYR A 539 9.49 -34.34 -25.29
C TYR A 539 10.30 -35.61 -24.98
N GLN A 540 11.46 -35.43 -24.38
CA GLN A 540 12.34 -36.45 -23.84
C GLN A 540 12.57 -36.15 -22.35
N ASP A 541 12.46 -37.18 -21.51
CA ASP A 541 12.67 -37.00 -20.08
C ASP A 541 14.18 -36.89 -19.77
N MET A 542 14.63 -35.66 -19.56
CA MET A 542 16.01 -35.33 -19.20
C MET A 542 16.25 -35.38 -17.68
N SER A 543 15.25 -35.71 -16.88
CA SER A 543 15.36 -35.75 -15.42
C SER A 543 16.26 -36.89 -14.93
N SER A 544 16.76 -36.76 -13.69
CA SER A 544 17.61 -37.78 -13.07
C SER A 544 16.89 -39.12 -12.98
N LYS A 545 17.59 -40.19 -13.38
CA LYS A 545 17.09 -41.58 -13.29
C LYS A 545 17.06 -42.12 -11.86
N ILE A 546 17.60 -41.39 -10.89
CA ILE A 546 17.57 -41.75 -9.47
C ILE A 546 16.28 -41.21 -8.87
N LYS A 547 15.61 -42.02 -8.05
CA LYS A 547 14.40 -41.61 -7.34
C LYS A 547 14.76 -40.58 -6.27
N VAL A 548 14.44 -39.32 -6.52
CA VAL A 548 14.62 -38.22 -5.57
C VAL A 548 13.29 -37.95 -4.88
N GLU A 549 13.28 -37.88 -3.55
CA GLU A 549 12.08 -37.51 -2.80
C GLU A 549 11.65 -36.07 -3.13
N PRO A 550 10.33 -35.81 -3.28
CA PRO A 550 9.83 -34.47 -3.56
C PRO A 550 10.27 -33.49 -2.48
N ALA A 551 10.72 -32.30 -2.89
CA ALA A 551 11.00 -31.24 -1.93
C ALA A 551 9.69 -30.75 -1.30
N PRO A 552 9.66 -30.39 0.00
CA PRO A 552 8.46 -29.86 0.67
C PRO A 552 7.91 -28.58 0.03
N CYS A 553 8.73 -27.85 -0.74
CA CYS A 553 8.39 -26.58 -1.36
C CYS A 553 7.68 -26.68 -2.73
N GLY A 554 7.24 -27.86 -3.17
CA GLY A 554 6.23 -27.99 -4.23
C GLY A 554 6.70 -27.78 -5.68
N ASP A 555 8.00 -27.85 -5.99
CA ASP A 555 8.53 -27.52 -7.33
C ASP A 555 9.09 -28.68 -8.18
#